data_AF-A0A7W5MUX0-F1
#
_entry.id   AF-A0A7W5MUX0-F1
#
_cell.length_a   1.000
_cell.length_b   1.000
_cell.length_c   1.000
_cell.angle_alpha   90.00
_cell.angle_beta   90.00
_cell.angle_gamma   90.00
#
_symmetry.space_group_name_H-M   'P 1'
#
loop_
_entity.id
_entity.type
_entity.pdbx_description
1 polymer ?
#
loop_
_entity_poly.entity_id
_entity_poly.type
_entity_poly.pdbx_seq_one_letter_code
_entity_poly.pdbx_strand_id
1 'polypeptide(L)'
;MDGEAKAGLALFTDAAWRELEAARSTHLFETPIAHFLVRAFLADGMDEVMAHMTAIEAAMGLEMDHKKWMRPKPDKHKGRSATDRVAARIAALLNDPNSVRDYRHLFELRSTFVHGRAGIQKVSTAERVLARGLACGVARGLVGAAASPVRSREEALAGLLDRGVQYL
;
A
#
# COMPACT_ATOMS: atom_id res chain seq x y z
N MET A 1 -18.29 -16.47 13.02
CA MET A 1 -17.74 -16.29 11.65
C MET A 1 -18.79 -15.74 10.68
N ASP A 2 -20.08 -16.07 10.80
CA ASP A 2 -21.13 -15.58 9.87
C ASP A 2 -21.41 -14.07 9.92
N GLY A 3 -21.16 -13.40 11.05
CA GLY A 3 -21.44 -11.97 11.22
C GLY A 3 -20.51 -11.07 10.40
N GLU A 4 -19.20 -11.34 10.42
CA GLU A 4 -18.21 -10.59 9.63
C GLU A 4 -18.36 -10.84 8.13
N ALA A 5 -18.66 -12.08 7.73
CA ALA A 5 -18.92 -12.40 6.32
C ALA A 5 -20.17 -11.68 5.79
N LYS A 6 -21.26 -11.64 6.57
CA LYS A 6 -22.46 -10.88 6.23
C LYS A 6 -22.20 -9.37 6.17
N ALA A 7 -21.45 -8.83 7.12
CA ALA A 7 -21.06 -7.43 7.11
C ALA A 7 -20.20 -7.09 5.88
N GLY A 8 -19.28 -7.97 5.48
CA GLY A 8 -18.48 -7.82 4.28
C GLY A 8 -19.32 -7.82 3.00
N LEU A 9 -20.27 -8.76 2.87
CA LEU A 9 -21.18 -8.82 1.72
C LEU A 9 -22.08 -7.59 1.60
N ALA A 10 -22.49 -7.00 2.73
CA ALA A 10 -23.28 -5.77 2.75
C ALA A 10 -22.54 -4.56 2.16
N LEU A 11 -21.20 -4.62 2.05
CA LEU A 11 -20.39 -3.58 1.41
C LEU A 11 -20.38 -3.70 -0.13
N PHE A 12 -20.83 -4.82 -0.70
CA PHE A 12 -20.86 -5.06 -2.14
C PHE A 12 -22.12 -4.46 -2.76
N THR A 13 -22.10 -3.14 -2.87
CA THR A 13 -23.21 -2.34 -3.42
C THR A 13 -22.85 -1.76 -4.77
N ASP A 14 -23.86 -1.40 -5.58
CA ASP A 14 -23.65 -0.67 -6.84
C ASP A 14 -22.92 0.66 -6.64
N ALA A 15 -23.11 1.30 -5.49
CA ALA A 15 -22.39 2.53 -5.13
C ALA A 15 -20.89 2.26 -4.97
N ALA A 16 -20.52 1.22 -4.22
CA ALA A 16 -19.12 0.82 -4.05
C ALA A 16 -18.48 0.40 -5.39
N TRP A 17 -19.25 -0.24 -6.28
CA TRP A 17 -18.79 -0.58 -7.63
C TRP A 17 -18.48 0.68 -8.45
N ARG A 18 -19.38 1.67 -8.45
CA ARG A 18 -19.18 2.93 -9.17
C ARG A 18 -18.00 3.74 -8.64
N GLU A 19 -17.79 3.76 -7.32
CA GLU A 19 -16.63 4.40 -6.71
C GLU A 19 -15.32 3.76 -7.19
N LEU A 20 -15.27 2.43 -7.25
CA LEU A 20 -14.12 1.70 -7.77
C LEU A 20 -13.89 2.00 -9.26
N GLU A 21 -14.94 1.98 -10.09
CA GLU A 21 -14.85 2.32 -11.51
C GLU A 21 -14.34 3.75 -11.74
N ALA A 22 -14.85 4.71 -10.97
CA ALA A 22 -14.37 6.09 -11.01
C ALA A 22 -12.89 6.17 -10.60
N ALA A 23 -12.50 5.53 -9.50
CA ALA A 23 -11.12 5.52 -9.03
C ALA A 23 -10.15 4.92 -10.05
N ARG A 24 -10.56 3.87 -10.77
CA ARG A 24 -9.78 3.23 -11.85
C ARG A 24 -9.46 4.15 -13.03
N SER A 25 -10.23 5.22 -13.21
CA SER A 25 -9.98 6.22 -14.26
C SER A 25 -8.92 7.27 -13.87
N THR A 26 -8.44 7.23 -12.62
CA THR A 26 -7.47 8.20 -12.08
C THR A 26 -6.03 7.68 -12.12
N HIS A 27 -5.06 8.60 -12.05
CA HIS A 27 -3.62 8.29 -11.96
C HIS A 27 -3.21 7.54 -10.68
N LEU A 28 -4.11 7.41 -9.69
CA LEU A 28 -3.87 6.61 -8.50
C LEU A 28 -3.99 5.09 -8.77
N PHE A 29 -4.65 4.69 -9.86
CA PHE A 29 -4.94 3.30 -10.21
C PHE A 29 -4.34 2.85 -11.55
N GLU A 30 -3.27 3.50 -12.02
CA GLU A 30 -2.59 3.09 -13.26
C GLU A 30 -2.30 1.57 -13.31
N THR A 31 -2.33 1.01 -14.52
CA THR A 31 -2.38 -0.43 -14.85
C THR A 31 -1.48 -1.35 -14.03
N PRO A 32 -0.25 -0.97 -13.59
CA PRO A 32 0.57 -1.82 -12.73
C PRO A 32 -0.15 -2.22 -11.42
N ILE A 33 -0.82 -1.29 -10.75
CA ILE A 33 -1.43 -1.54 -9.43
C ILE A 33 -2.59 -2.52 -9.55
N ALA A 34 -3.50 -2.29 -10.51
CA ALA A 34 -4.62 -3.18 -10.77
C ALA A 34 -4.15 -4.59 -11.15
N HIS A 35 -3.10 -4.69 -11.97
CA HIS A 35 -2.50 -5.97 -12.35
C HIS A 35 -1.90 -6.70 -11.15
N PHE A 36 -1.08 -6.01 -10.34
CA PHE A 36 -0.41 -6.62 -9.19
C PHE A 36 -1.39 -7.03 -8.09
N LEU A 37 -2.42 -6.24 -7.83
CA LEU A 37 -3.45 -6.60 -6.86
C LEU A 37 -4.13 -7.90 -7.24
N VAL A 38 -4.60 -8.05 -8.49
CA VAL A 38 -5.28 -9.27 -8.94
C VAL A 38 -4.34 -10.47 -8.91
N ARG A 39 -3.11 -10.32 -9.41
CA ARG A 39 -2.14 -11.43 -9.45
C ARG A 39 -1.69 -11.86 -8.06
N ALA A 40 -1.62 -10.96 -7.09
CA ALA A 40 -1.23 -11.28 -5.72
C ALA A 40 -2.20 -12.26 -5.05
N PHE A 41 -3.50 -12.16 -5.32
CA PHE A 41 -4.50 -13.11 -4.80
C PHE A 41 -4.36 -14.53 -5.33
N LEU A 42 -3.65 -14.73 -6.45
CA LEU A 42 -3.44 -16.04 -7.07
C LEU A 42 -2.13 -16.70 -6.63
N ALA A 43 -1.28 -16.00 -5.87
CA ALA A 43 -0.02 -16.52 -5.36
C ALA A 43 -0.20 -17.15 -3.96
N ASP A 44 0.78 -17.97 -3.53
CA ASP A 44 0.79 -18.62 -2.22
C ASP A 44 2.15 -18.43 -1.54
N GLY A 45 2.19 -18.65 -0.21
CA GLY A 45 3.44 -18.60 0.56
C GLY A 45 4.12 -17.23 0.50
N MET A 46 5.43 -17.24 0.21
CA MET A 46 6.21 -16.02 0.08
C MET A 46 5.86 -15.23 -1.17
N ASP A 47 5.51 -15.90 -2.27
CA ASP A 47 5.14 -15.22 -3.52
C ASP A 47 3.88 -14.37 -3.35
N GLU A 48 2.95 -14.82 -2.50
CA GLU A 48 1.78 -14.02 -2.08
C GLU A 48 2.21 -12.71 -1.39
N VAL A 49 3.12 -12.79 -0.42
CA VAL A 49 3.64 -11.62 0.29
C VAL A 49 4.41 -10.70 -0.65
N MET A 50 5.26 -11.26 -1.52
CA MET A 50 6.01 -10.50 -2.54
C MET A 50 5.05 -9.71 -3.42
N ALA A 51 4.02 -10.36 -3.95
CA ALA A 51 3.08 -9.74 -4.87
C ALA A 51 2.25 -8.63 -4.18
N HIS A 52 1.79 -8.86 -2.95
CA HIS A 52 1.10 -7.82 -2.17
C HIS A 52 2.02 -6.64 -1.83
N MET A 53 3.27 -6.90 -1.46
CA MET A 53 4.25 -5.84 -1.21
C MET A 53 4.57 -5.04 -2.47
N THR A 54 4.73 -5.70 -3.63
CA THR A 54 4.90 -5.02 -4.92
C THR A 54 3.68 -4.16 -5.24
N ALA A 55 2.46 -4.65 -5.01
CA ALA A 55 1.26 -3.84 -5.22
C ALA A 55 1.24 -2.59 -4.32
N ILE A 56 1.58 -2.74 -3.04
CA ILE A 56 1.66 -1.62 -2.08
C ILE A 56 2.72 -0.60 -2.51
N GLU A 57 3.92 -1.05 -2.87
CA GLU A 57 5.01 -0.17 -3.28
C GLU A 57 4.73 0.52 -4.62
N ALA A 58 4.14 -0.20 -5.57
CA ALA A 58 3.67 0.37 -6.83
C ALA A 58 2.53 1.38 -6.60
N ALA A 59 1.75 1.24 -5.53
CA ALA A 59 0.65 2.15 -5.20
C ALA A 59 1.10 3.40 -4.42
N MET A 60 2.05 3.25 -3.52
CA MET A 60 2.39 4.26 -2.51
C MET A 60 3.79 4.85 -2.69
N GLY A 61 4.62 4.26 -3.54
CA GLY A 61 5.97 4.71 -3.86
C GLY A 61 6.01 5.70 -5.04
N LEU A 62 7.04 6.53 -5.02
CA LEU A 62 7.46 7.40 -6.12
C LEU A 62 8.94 7.16 -6.44
N GLU A 63 9.34 7.34 -7.69
CA GLU A 63 10.73 7.21 -8.10
C GLU A 63 11.68 8.14 -7.31
N MET A 64 11.21 9.35 -7.01
CA MET A 64 11.94 10.34 -6.20
C MET A 64 12.20 9.92 -4.75
N ASP A 65 11.49 8.90 -4.24
CA ASP A 65 11.79 8.33 -2.92
C ASP A 65 13.19 7.71 -2.91
N HIS A 66 13.60 7.10 -4.02
CA HIS A 66 14.93 6.54 -4.21
C HIS A 66 15.91 7.56 -4.83
N LYS A 67 15.45 8.44 -5.71
CA LYS A 67 16.28 9.43 -6.42
C LYS A 67 16.19 10.81 -5.76
N LYS A 68 17.07 11.08 -4.79
CA LYS A 68 17.10 12.35 -4.01
C LYS A 68 17.10 13.62 -4.87
N TRP A 69 17.71 13.59 -6.05
CA TRP A 69 17.83 14.74 -6.95
C TRP A 69 16.51 15.09 -7.67
N MET A 70 15.55 14.17 -7.74
CA MET A 70 14.22 14.41 -8.30
C MET A 70 13.25 15.03 -7.28
N ARG A 71 13.62 15.09 -6.00
CA ARG A 71 12.73 15.56 -4.93
C ARG A 71 12.52 17.08 -5.01
N PRO A 72 11.31 17.58 -4.65
CA PRO A 72 11.06 19.02 -4.56
C PRO A 72 12.05 19.70 -3.62
N LYS A 73 12.43 20.95 -3.93
CA LYS A 73 13.31 21.78 -3.09
C LYS A 73 12.51 22.94 -2.50
N PRO A 74 12.54 23.17 -1.16
CA PRO A 74 13.19 22.33 -0.16
C PRO A 74 12.46 20.99 0.07
N ASP A 75 13.22 19.91 0.27
CA ASP A 75 12.66 18.60 0.64
C ASP A 75 12.31 18.64 2.14
N LYS A 76 11.02 18.81 2.46
CA LYS A 76 10.50 18.84 3.84
C LYS A 76 10.90 17.59 4.64
N HIS A 77 11.15 16.46 3.96
CA HIS A 77 11.34 15.14 4.56
C HIS A 77 12.73 14.55 4.26
N LYS A 78 13.76 15.39 4.09
CA LYS A 78 15.12 15.01 3.65
C LYS A 78 15.76 13.85 4.43
N GLY A 79 15.41 13.66 5.70
CA GLY A 79 15.91 12.59 6.56
C GLY A 79 15.16 11.25 6.48
N ARG A 80 14.03 11.16 5.76
CA ARG A 80 13.22 9.95 5.68
C ARG A 80 13.67 9.02 4.56
N SER A 81 13.83 7.74 4.88
CA SER A 81 14.14 6.67 3.93
C SER A 81 12.99 6.45 2.94
N ALA A 82 13.23 5.73 1.84
CA ALA A 82 12.16 5.37 0.90
C ALA A 82 11.08 4.53 1.60
N THR A 83 11.50 3.55 2.42
CA THR A 83 10.60 2.71 3.23
C THR A 83 9.75 3.54 4.19
N ASP A 84 10.36 4.50 4.91
CA ASP A 84 9.62 5.38 5.83
C ASP A 84 8.63 6.29 5.11
N ARG A 85 8.98 6.79 3.92
CA ARG A 85 8.07 7.61 3.11
C ARG A 85 6.83 6.82 2.71
N VAL A 86 7.00 5.57 2.27
CA VAL A 86 5.88 4.68 1.96
C VAL A 86 5.06 4.37 3.23
N ALA A 87 5.71 4.01 4.33
CA ALA A 87 5.05 3.71 5.61
C ALA A 87 4.19 4.89 6.11
N ALA A 88 4.73 6.11 6.05
CA ALA A 88 4.00 7.33 6.42
C ALA A 88 2.75 7.52 5.54
N ARG A 89 2.88 7.36 4.22
CA ARG A 89 1.73 7.53 3.31
C ARG A 89 0.65 6.48 3.58
N ILE A 90 1.03 5.23 3.86
CA ILE A 90 0.08 4.17 4.24
C ILE A 90 -0.65 4.55 5.53
N ALA A 91 0.07 4.97 6.57
CA ALA A 91 -0.54 5.36 7.84
C ALA A 91 -1.51 6.54 7.69
N ALA A 92 -1.17 7.54 6.88
CA ALA A 92 -2.08 8.65 6.58
C ALA A 92 -3.28 8.23 5.73
N LEU A 93 -3.11 7.29 4.80
CA LEU A 93 -4.18 6.80 3.94
C LEU A 93 -5.21 5.99 4.73
N LEU A 94 -4.73 5.12 5.61
CA LEU A 94 -5.56 4.23 6.43
C LEU A 94 -6.01 4.88 7.74
N ASN A 95 -5.43 6.04 8.09
CA ASN A 95 -5.57 6.68 9.39
C ASN A 95 -5.28 5.71 10.55
N ASP A 96 -4.24 4.88 10.38
CA ASP A 96 -3.86 3.83 11.34
C ASP A 96 -2.32 3.82 11.54
N PRO A 97 -1.84 4.24 12.72
CA PRO A 97 -0.41 4.21 13.05
C PRO A 97 0.18 2.79 13.05
N ASN A 98 -0.62 1.75 13.33
CA ASN A 98 -0.12 0.37 13.39
C ASN A 98 0.37 -0.12 12.03
N SER A 99 -0.20 0.41 10.95
CA SER A 99 0.22 0.13 9.57
C SER A 99 1.69 0.42 9.30
N VAL A 100 2.33 1.33 10.05
CA VAL A 100 3.77 1.60 9.95
C VAL A 100 4.59 0.39 10.39
N ARG A 101 4.25 -0.17 11.56
CA ARG A 101 4.89 -1.37 12.09
C ARG A 101 4.66 -2.55 11.16
N ASP A 102 3.42 -2.74 10.73
CA ASP A 102 3.02 -3.89 9.92
C ASP A 102 3.70 -3.85 8.54
N TYR A 103 3.76 -2.68 7.90
CA TYR A 103 4.50 -2.49 6.65
C TYR A 103 6.01 -2.72 6.83
N ARG A 104 6.63 -2.17 7.89
CA ARG A 104 8.06 -2.37 8.18
C ARG A 104 8.39 -3.85 8.41
N HIS A 105 7.52 -4.59 9.11
CA HIS A 105 7.66 -6.04 9.31
C HIS A 105 7.67 -6.78 7.97
N LEU A 106 6.68 -6.53 7.11
CA LEU A 106 6.59 -7.18 5.80
C LEU A 106 7.74 -6.79 4.86
N PHE A 107 8.22 -5.54 4.94
CA PHE A 107 9.41 -5.10 4.20
C PHE A 107 10.66 -5.85 4.64
N GLU A 108 10.88 -6.03 5.94
CA GLU A 108 12.03 -6.78 6.45
C GLU A 108 11.96 -8.27 6.11
N LEU A 109 10.76 -8.87 6.21
CA LEU A 109 10.50 -10.25 5.78
C LEU A 109 10.88 -10.45 4.30
N ARG A 110 10.40 -9.56 3.43
CA ARG A 110 10.77 -9.55 2.01
C ARG A 110 12.28 -9.40 1.82
N SER A 111 12.88 -8.42 2.50
CA SER A 111 14.30 -8.12 2.38
C SER A 111 15.15 -9.33 2.77
N THR A 112 14.83 -9.98 3.89
CA THR A 112 15.50 -11.19 4.36
C THR A 112 15.42 -12.32 3.34
N PHE A 113 14.23 -12.55 2.76
CA PHE A 113 14.02 -13.56 1.73
C PHE A 113 14.82 -13.29 0.45
N VAL A 114 14.74 -12.07 -0.09
CA VAL A 114 15.43 -11.69 -1.35
C VAL A 114 16.95 -11.78 -1.21
N HIS A 115 17.51 -11.44 -0.04
CA HIS A 115 18.94 -11.51 0.20
C HIS A 115 19.43 -12.90 0.64
N GLY A 116 18.55 -13.92 0.67
CA GLY A 116 18.90 -15.29 1.02
C GLY A 116 19.52 -15.42 2.42
N ARG A 117 19.21 -14.49 3.34
CA ARG A 117 19.74 -14.54 4.71
C ARG A 117 19.18 -15.77 5.42
N ALA A 118 20.03 -16.48 6.15
CA ALA A 118 19.73 -17.79 6.73
C ALA A 118 18.40 -17.81 7.52
N GLY A 119 17.62 -18.88 7.36
CA GLY A 119 16.32 -19.06 8.01
C GLY A 119 15.12 -18.81 7.09
N ILE A 120 15.10 -19.44 5.90
CA ILE A 120 13.92 -19.51 5.04
C ILE A 120 12.85 -20.36 5.75
N GLN A 121 12.24 -19.81 6.79
CA GLN A 121 11.01 -20.34 7.35
C GLN A 121 9.90 -20.10 6.32
N LYS A 122 9.00 -21.07 6.20
CA LYS A 122 7.74 -20.85 5.48
C LYS A 122 7.07 -19.63 6.09
N VAL A 123 6.75 -18.64 5.26
CA VAL A 123 5.95 -17.49 5.66
C VAL A 123 4.70 -17.99 6.37
N SER A 124 4.45 -17.44 7.55
CA SER A 124 3.32 -17.85 8.36
C SER A 124 2.00 -17.43 7.71
N THR A 125 0.92 -18.14 8.02
CA THR A 125 -0.43 -17.70 7.62
C THR A 125 -0.74 -16.30 8.14
N ALA A 126 -0.25 -15.94 9.34
CA ALA A 126 -0.43 -14.61 9.90
C ALA A 126 0.21 -13.51 9.02
N GLU A 127 1.43 -13.73 8.52
CA GLU A 127 2.11 -12.77 7.64
C GLU A 127 1.43 -12.64 6.27
N ARG A 128 0.93 -13.75 5.72
CA ARG A 128 0.12 -13.72 4.48
C ARG A 128 -1.17 -12.94 4.66
N VAL A 129 -1.90 -13.21 5.75
CA VAL A 129 -3.11 -12.47 6.11
C VAL A 129 -2.80 -10.99 6.34
N LEU A 130 -1.70 -10.67 7.00
CA LEU A 130 -1.25 -9.29 7.21
C LEU A 130 -0.95 -8.57 5.88
N ALA A 131 -0.19 -9.20 4.99
CA ALA A 131 0.15 -8.63 3.68
C ALA A 131 -1.10 -8.39 2.83
N ARG A 132 -1.99 -9.40 2.76
CA ARG A 132 -3.28 -9.29 2.06
C ARG A 132 -4.14 -8.19 2.65
N GLY A 133 -4.29 -8.17 3.97
CA GLY A 133 -5.10 -7.18 4.68
C GLY A 133 -4.61 -5.76 4.45
N LEU A 134 -3.29 -5.54 4.56
CA LEU A 134 -2.67 -4.25 4.31
C LEU A 134 -2.85 -3.80 2.85
N ALA A 135 -2.63 -4.70 1.88
CA ALA A 135 -2.84 -4.40 0.46
C ALA A 135 -4.30 -4.05 0.15
N CYS A 136 -5.25 -4.80 0.72
CA CYS A 136 -6.68 -4.50 0.60
C CYS A 136 -7.03 -3.14 1.21
N GLY A 137 -6.49 -2.84 2.40
CA GLY A 137 -6.65 -1.56 3.06
C GLY A 137 -6.14 -0.41 2.17
N VAL A 138 -4.93 -0.54 1.63
CA VAL A 138 -4.35 0.46 0.72
C VAL A 138 -5.20 0.65 -0.52
N ALA A 139 -5.62 -0.43 -1.19
CA ALA A 139 -6.47 -0.35 -2.38
C ALA A 139 -7.79 0.38 -2.07
N ARG A 140 -8.47 0.01 -0.98
CA ARG A 140 -9.71 0.68 -0.54
C ARG A 140 -9.47 2.14 -0.18
N GLY A 141 -8.40 2.45 0.53
CA GLY A 141 -8.03 3.81 0.89
C GLY A 141 -7.79 4.68 -0.35
N LEU A 142 -7.15 4.13 -1.38
CA LEU A 142 -6.93 4.82 -2.64
C LEU A 142 -8.22 5.09 -3.41
N VAL A 143 -9.22 4.19 -3.35
CA VAL A 143 -10.56 4.48 -3.91
C VAL A 143 -11.15 5.72 -3.24
N GLY A 144 -11.08 5.80 -1.91
CA GLY A 144 -11.54 6.99 -1.17
C GLY A 144 -10.72 8.24 -1.49
N ALA A 145 -9.39 8.13 -1.64
CA ALA A 145 -8.53 9.25 -2.00
C ALA A 145 -8.80 9.76 -3.43
N ALA A 146 -9.17 8.87 -4.35
CA ALA A 146 -9.50 9.20 -5.73
C ALA A 146 -10.83 9.96 -5.88
N ALA A 147 -11.68 9.98 -4.87
CA ALA A 147 -12.93 10.75 -4.87
C ALA A 147 -12.70 12.27 -4.68
N SER A 148 -11.52 12.69 -4.23
CA SER A 148 -11.14 14.10 -4.14
C SER A 148 -10.75 14.67 -5.52
N PRO A 149 -10.89 15.98 -5.76
CA PRO A 149 -10.65 16.59 -7.07
C PRO A 149 -9.27 16.26 -7.65
N VAL A 150 -9.19 16.23 -8.98
CA VAL A 150 -8.03 15.80 -9.80
C VAL A 150 -6.72 16.43 -9.32
N ARG A 151 -5.93 15.62 -8.61
CA ARG A 151 -4.53 15.90 -8.28
C ARG A 151 -3.67 14.94 -9.08
N SER A 152 -2.45 15.37 -9.42
CA SER A 152 -1.48 14.40 -9.92
C SER A 152 -1.21 13.33 -8.85
N ARG A 153 -0.72 12.17 -9.29
CA ARG A 153 -0.32 11.09 -8.39
C ARG A 153 0.72 11.59 -7.38
N GLU A 154 1.69 12.37 -7.84
CA GLU A 154 2.75 12.96 -7.02
C GLU A 154 2.19 13.88 -5.94
N GLU A 155 1.25 14.76 -6.29
CA GLU A 155 0.63 15.68 -5.35
C GLU A 155 -0.19 14.95 -4.28
N ALA A 156 -0.96 13.93 -4.69
CA ALA A 156 -1.72 13.10 -3.76
C ALA A 156 -0.81 12.37 -2.77
N LEU A 157 0.25 11.71 -3.27
CA LEU A 157 1.20 10.97 -2.43
C LEU A 157 2.10 11.91 -1.60
N ALA A 158 2.36 13.14 -2.05
CA ALA A 158 3.04 14.16 -1.25
C ALA A 158 2.16 14.63 -0.09
N GLY A 159 0.87 14.87 -0.34
CA GLY A 159 -0.09 15.22 0.72
C GLY A 159 -0.29 14.12 1.75
N LEU A 160 -0.27 12.85 1.33
CA LEU A 160 -0.26 11.71 2.24
C LEU A 160 1.03 11.64 3.06
N LEU A 161 2.18 11.90 2.42
CA LEU A 161 3.46 11.92 3.12
C LEU A 161 3.47 13.02 4.19
N ASP A 162 3.08 14.26 3.85
CA ASP A 162 3.03 15.40 4.78
C ASP A 162 2.19 15.08 6.03
N ARG A 163 1.03 14.42 5.87
CA ARG A 163 0.16 14.01 6.99
C ARG A 163 0.71 12.80 7.75
N GLY A 164 1.45 11.92 7.09
CA GLY A 164 1.84 10.63 7.61
C GLY A 164 3.10 10.62 8.46
N VAL A 165 3.96 11.64 8.33
CA VAL A 165 5.28 11.66 9.02
C VAL A 165 5.13 11.65 10.53
N GLN A 166 4.00 12.14 11.07
CA GLN A 166 3.71 12.10 12.51
C GLN A 166 3.52 10.69 13.07
N TYR A 167 3.29 9.69 12.23
CA TYR A 167 3.09 8.29 12.63
C TYR A 167 4.38 7.46 12.59
N LEU A 168 5.51 8.02 12.14
CA LEU A 168 6.79 7.32 11.96
C LEU A 168 7.65 7.24 13.21
#